data_AF-A0A850HTS4-F1
#
_entry.id   AF-A0A850HTS4-F1
#
_cell.length_a   1.000
_cell.length_b   1.000
_cell.length_c   1.000
_cell.angle_alpha   90.00
_cell.angle_beta   90.00
_cell.angle_gamma   90.00
#
_symmetry.space_group_name_H-M   'P 1'
#
loop_
_entity.id
_entity.type
_entity.pdbx_description
1 polymer ?
#
loop_
_entity_poly.entity_id
_entity_poly.type
_entity_poly.pdbx_seq_one_letter_code
_entity_poly.pdbx_strand_id
1 'polypeptide(L)'
;MYHDLEWSPAEKKIARKAYDSALVCALARVMAEFKSRAGAAGTPSEMWEVGDYLHRQRREIDEMFDYRYSQLPLVFARLIREEHLDEALLAGLSDEKRRIIRSILSLAAK
;
A
#
# COMPACT_ATOMS: atom_id res chain seq x y z
N MET A 1 -12.92 -6.48 -12.86
CA MET A 1 -12.42 -5.42 -11.96
C MET A 1 -11.96 -4.25 -12.82
N TYR A 2 -12.56 -3.06 -12.72
CA TYR A 2 -12.31 -1.82 -13.50
C TYR A 2 -11.47 -1.94 -14.79
N HIS A 3 -11.81 -2.85 -15.71
CA HIS A 3 -11.00 -3.10 -16.91
C HIS A 3 -11.17 -1.98 -17.94
N ASP A 4 -12.28 -1.25 -17.86
CA ASP A 4 -12.65 -0.18 -18.79
C ASP A 4 -12.19 1.21 -18.32
N LEU A 5 -11.45 1.30 -17.19
CA LEU A 5 -10.88 2.57 -16.75
C LEU A 5 -9.70 2.95 -17.66
N GLU A 6 -9.92 3.96 -18.48
CA GLU A 6 -8.86 4.53 -19.32
C GLU A 6 -7.87 5.34 -18.47
N TRP A 7 -6.58 5.12 -18.72
CA TRP A 7 -5.48 5.79 -18.02
C TRP A 7 -4.66 6.63 -18.99
N SER A 8 -4.79 7.95 -18.88
CA SER A 8 -3.97 8.88 -19.66
C SER A 8 -2.50 8.81 -19.25
N PRO A 9 -1.55 9.22 -20.12
CA PRO A 9 -0.13 9.25 -19.77
C PRO A 9 0.19 10.06 -18.51
N ALA A 10 -0.52 11.18 -18.29
CA ALA A 10 -0.38 11.99 -17.09
C ALA A 10 -0.83 11.24 -15.83
N GLU A 11 -1.99 10.59 -15.87
CA GLU A 11 -2.51 9.80 -14.75
C GLU A 11 -1.63 8.60 -14.44
N LYS A 12 -1.07 7.92 -15.44
CA LYS A 12 -0.11 6.83 -15.25
C LYS A 12 1.12 7.28 -14.46
N LYS A 13 1.65 8.49 -14.76
CA LYS A 13 2.78 9.07 -14.04
C LYS A 13 2.43 9.39 -12.59
N ILE A 14 1.24 9.94 -12.35
CA ILE A 14 0.74 10.25 -11.00
C ILE A 14 0.55 8.96 -10.20
N ALA A 15 -0.15 7.97 -10.78
CA ALA A 15 -0.37 6.68 -10.15
C ALA A 15 0.94 5.98 -9.79
N ARG A 16 1.92 5.98 -10.71
CA ARG A 16 3.24 5.41 -10.43
C ARG A 16 3.91 6.09 -9.25
N LYS A 17 3.92 7.43 -9.24
CA LYS A 17 4.54 8.21 -8.16
C LYS A 17 3.86 7.94 -6.81
N ALA A 18 2.52 7.92 -6.77
CA ALA A 18 1.76 7.63 -5.56
C ALA A 18 2.04 6.22 -5.05
N TYR A 19 2.02 5.23 -5.95
CA TYR A 19 2.32 3.83 -5.64
C TYR A 19 3.73 3.64 -5.08
N ASP A 20 4.75 4.17 -5.75
CA ASP A 20 6.14 4.05 -5.31
C ASP A 20 6.34 4.75 -3.96
N SER A 21 5.73 5.93 -3.76
CA SER A 21 5.80 6.65 -2.47
C SER A 21 5.18 5.83 -1.34
N ALA A 22 4.03 5.20 -1.59
CA ALA A 22 3.36 4.35 -0.62
C ALA A 22 4.18 3.08 -0.29
N LEU A 23 4.82 2.48 -1.30
CA LEU A 23 5.69 1.32 -1.11
C LEU A 23 6.91 1.68 -0.25
N VAL A 24 7.54 2.83 -0.50
CA VAL A 24 8.63 3.34 0.33
C VAL A 24 8.17 3.56 1.77
N CYS A 25 6.99 4.16 1.97
CA CYS A 25 6.41 4.36 3.30
C CYS A 25 6.16 3.04 4.03
N ALA A 26 5.52 2.06 3.37
CA ALA A 26 5.25 0.75 3.93
C ALA A 26 6.53 0.01 4.32
N LEU A 27 7.52 -0.04 3.42
CA LEU A 27 8.81 -0.68 3.69
C LEU A 27 9.58 0.01 4.83
N ALA A 28 9.52 1.34 4.92
CA ALA A 28 10.14 2.09 6.02
C ALA A 28 9.52 1.74 7.38
N ARG A 29 8.20 1.55 7.45
CA ARG A 29 7.50 1.09 8.66
C ARG A 29 7.93 -0.31 9.07
N VAL A 30 7.94 -1.26 8.12
CA VAL A 30 8.42 -2.64 8.38
C VAL A 30 9.87 -2.64 8.86
N MET A 31 10.72 -1.81 8.24
CA MET A 31 12.13 -1.67 8.64
C MET A 31 12.27 -1.14 10.08
N ALA A 32 11.47 -0.14 10.47
CA ALA A 32 11.49 0.41 11.82
C ALA A 32 11.05 -0.63 12.86
N GLU A 33 9.97 -1.35 12.60
CA GLU A 33 9.45 -2.40 13.48
C GLU A 33 10.42 -3.58 13.57
N PHE A 34 11.02 -4.00 12.45
CA PHE A 34 12.07 -5.01 12.44
C PHE A 34 13.24 -4.62 13.36
N LYS A 35 13.76 -3.38 13.23
CA LYS A 35 14.87 -2.91 14.07
C LYS A 35 14.50 -2.91 15.55
N SER A 36 13.27 -2.51 15.89
CA SER A 36 12.76 -2.54 17.25
C SER A 36 12.76 -3.97 17.81
N ARG A 37 12.14 -4.91 17.10
CA ARG A 37 12.04 -6.32 17.54
C ARG A 37 13.41 -7.01 17.61
N ALA A 38 14.25 -6.80 16.59
CA ALA A 38 15.59 -7.38 16.55
C ALA A 38 16.48 -6.84 17.68
N GLY A 39 16.34 -5.56 18.04
CA GLY A 39 17.07 -4.97 19.17
C GLY A 39 16.57 -5.45 20.54
N ALA A 40 15.31 -5.88 20.64
CA ALA A 40 14.72 -6.39 21.87
C ALA A 40 14.91 -7.90 22.07
N ALA A 41 15.21 -8.66 21.01
CA ALA A 41 15.38 -10.11 21.08
C ALA A 41 16.63 -10.48 21.92
N GLY A 42 16.40 -11.18 23.03
CA GLY A 42 17.45 -11.65 23.94
C GLY A 42 17.74 -13.14 23.84
N THR A 43 16.87 -13.89 23.16
CA THR A 43 16.93 -15.35 23.08
C THR A 43 16.83 -15.86 21.62
N PRO A 44 17.31 -17.09 21.36
CA PRO A 44 17.13 -17.71 20.04
C PRO A 44 15.67 -17.88 19.63
N SER A 45 14.74 -18.07 20.58
CA SER A 45 13.30 -18.17 20.25
C SER A 45 12.78 -16.84 19.71
N GLU A 46 13.06 -15.73 20.40
CA GLU A 46 12.67 -14.40 19.96
C GLU A 46 13.33 -14.02 18.62
N MET A 47 14.57 -14.45 18.38
CA MET A 47 15.23 -14.29 17.09
C MET A 47 14.42 -14.94 15.95
N TRP A 48 13.87 -16.14 16.14
CA TRP A 48 13.03 -16.80 15.14
C TRP A 48 11.67 -16.11 14.96
N GLU A 49 11.07 -15.59 16.04
CA GLU A 49 9.84 -14.80 15.96
C GLU A 49 10.01 -13.53 15.10
N VAL A 50 11.21 -12.90 15.13
CA VAL A 50 11.55 -11.79 14.22
C VAL A 50 11.57 -12.27 12.75
N GLY A 51 12.13 -13.46 12.49
CA GLY A 51 12.11 -14.07 11.17
C GLY A 51 10.70 -14.34 10.65
N ASP A 52 9.84 -14.92 11.49
CA ASP A 52 8.44 -15.17 11.16
C ASP A 52 7.65 -13.88 10.91
N TYR A 53 7.91 -12.84 11.69
CA TYR A 53 7.37 -11.50 11.45
C TYR A 53 7.74 -11.00 10.05
N LEU A 54 9.01 -11.06 9.65
CA LEU A 54 9.46 -10.62 8.32
C LEU A 54 8.81 -11.43 7.19
N HIS A 55 8.67 -12.75 7.36
CA HIS A 55 8.00 -13.59 6.37
C HIS A 55 6.54 -13.19 6.17
N ARG A 56 5.80 -12.92 7.26
CA ARG A 56 4.42 -12.42 7.17
C ARG A 56 4.34 -11.06 6.49
N GLN A 57 5.18 -10.10 6.91
CA GLN A 57 5.17 -8.75 6.34
C GLN A 57 5.48 -8.74 4.84
N ARG A 58 6.45 -9.56 4.40
CA ARG A 58 6.75 -9.69 2.97
C ARG A 58 5.53 -10.16 2.18
N ARG A 59 4.85 -11.21 2.66
CA ARG A 59 3.64 -11.72 2.01
C ARG A 59 2.53 -10.68 1.97
N GLU A 60 2.30 -9.96 3.07
CA GLU A 60 1.28 -8.91 3.14
C GLU A 60 1.55 -7.77 2.15
N ILE A 61 2.81 -7.34 2.02
CA ILE A 61 3.23 -6.33 1.03
C ILE A 61 3.02 -6.87 -0.39
N ASP A 62 3.48 -8.09 -0.68
CA ASP A 62 3.34 -8.69 -2.02
C ASP A 62 1.86 -8.84 -2.44
N GLU A 63 0.96 -9.14 -1.49
CA GLU A 63 -0.48 -9.23 -1.72
C GLU A 63 -1.15 -7.85 -1.84
N MET A 64 -0.66 -6.83 -1.13
CA MET A 64 -1.22 -5.49 -1.13
C MET A 64 -0.82 -4.66 -2.36
N PHE A 65 0.41 -4.83 -2.84
CA PHE A 65 1.01 -4.02 -3.89
C PHE A 65 0.89 -4.69 -5.27
N ASP A 66 -0.30 -4.57 -5.86
CA ASP A 66 -0.59 -5.05 -7.23
C ASP A 66 -0.62 -3.89 -8.24
N TYR A 67 0.47 -3.75 -9.02
CA TYR A 67 0.61 -2.67 -10.01
C TYR A 67 -0.06 -2.98 -11.37
N ARG A 68 -1.31 -3.43 -11.34
CA ARG A 68 -2.15 -3.55 -12.54
C ARG A 68 -3.18 -2.42 -12.56
N TYR A 69 -3.29 -1.69 -13.66
CA TYR A 69 -4.17 -0.52 -13.77
C TYR A 69 -5.64 -0.78 -13.37
N SER A 70 -6.17 -1.97 -13.65
CA SER A 70 -7.50 -2.39 -13.25
C SER A 70 -7.64 -2.62 -11.73
N GLN A 71 -6.53 -2.88 -11.04
CA GLN A 71 -6.45 -3.13 -9.60
C GLN A 71 -6.18 -1.84 -8.81
N LEU A 72 -5.53 -0.85 -9.42
CA LEU A 72 -5.07 0.37 -8.75
C LEU A 72 -6.14 1.09 -7.92
N PRO A 73 -7.43 1.20 -8.33
CA PRO A 73 -8.43 1.82 -7.47
C PRO A 73 -8.61 1.10 -6.13
N LEU A 74 -8.59 -0.24 -6.11
CA LEU A 74 -8.66 -1.03 -4.88
C LEU A 74 -7.38 -0.88 -4.07
N VAL A 75 -6.22 -0.98 -4.73
CA VAL A 75 -4.90 -0.86 -4.08
C VAL A 75 -4.74 0.50 -3.42
N PHE A 76 -5.07 1.60 -4.11
CA PHE A 76 -4.98 2.94 -3.51
C PHE A 76 -5.95 3.13 -2.36
N ALA A 77 -7.18 2.62 -2.44
CA ALA A 77 -8.11 2.66 -1.31
C ALA A 77 -7.55 1.89 -0.11
N ARG A 78 -6.98 0.70 -0.33
CA ARG A 78 -6.34 -0.08 0.75
C ARG A 78 -5.15 0.66 1.36
N LEU A 79 -4.27 1.23 0.54
CA LEU A 79 -3.10 1.98 0.98
C LEU A 79 -3.45 3.26 1.76
N ILE A 80 -4.53 3.95 1.39
CA ILE A 80 -5.02 5.11 2.16
C ILE A 80 -5.56 4.65 3.52
N ARG A 81 -6.36 3.59 3.55
CA ARG A 81 -6.94 3.04 4.80
C ARG A 81 -5.86 2.55 5.77
N GLU A 82 -4.79 1.94 5.25
CA GLU A 82 -3.65 1.47 6.04
C GLU A 82 -2.59 2.58 6.25
N GLU A 83 -2.94 3.83 5.92
CA GLU A 83 -2.15 5.05 6.13
C GLU A 83 -0.77 5.03 5.44
N HIS A 84 -0.60 4.20 4.41
CA HIS A 84 0.62 4.17 3.59
C HIS A 84 0.62 5.23 2.48
N LEU A 85 -0.56 5.76 2.13
CA LEU A 85 -0.75 6.73 1.06
C LEU A 85 -1.61 7.91 1.53
N ASP A 86 -1.12 9.13 1.34
CA ASP A 86 -1.95 10.32 1.45
C ASP A 86 -2.80 10.48 0.17
N GLU A 87 -4.11 10.62 0.33
CA GLU A 87 -5.05 10.85 -0.77
C GLU A 87 -4.68 12.08 -1.62
N ALA A 88 -4.02 13.09 -1.02
CA ALA A 88 -3.56 14.28 -1.73
C ALA A 88 -2.58 13.97 -2.88
N LEU A 89 -1.83 12.86 -2.78
CA LEU A 89 -0.94 12.41 -3.86
C LEU A 89 -1.68 11.92 -5.11
N LEU A 90 -3.00 11.73 -5.01
CA LEU A 90 -3.88 11.34 -6.12
C LEU A 90 -4.62 12.53 -6.76
N ALA A 91 -4.31 13.78 -6.37
CA ALA A 91 -5.04 14.97 -6.79
C ALA A 91 -5.08 15.21 -8.31
N GLY A 92 -4.14 14.65 -9.08
CA GLY A 92 -4.12 14.77 -10.54
C GLY A 92 -4.83 13.63 -11.29
N LEU A 93 -5.46 12.67 -10.59
CA LEU A 93 -6.33 11.67 -11.22
C LEU A 93 -7.70 12.27 -11.56
N SER A 94 -8.38 11.69 -12.57
CA SER A 94 -9.74 12.11 -12.91
C SER A 94 -10.72 11.97 -11.74
N ASP A 95 -11.78 12.80 -11.74
CA ASP A 95 -12.83 12.74 -10.72
C ASP A 95 -13.51 11.39 -10.62
N GLU A 96 -13.65 10.68 -11.74
CA GLU A 96 -14.20 9.33 -11.77
C GLU A 96 -13.34 8.37 -10.92
N LYS A 97 -12.03 8.33 -11.17
CA LYS A 97 -11.11 7.44 -10.43
C LYS A 97 -11.06 7.78 -8.94
N ARG A 98 -11.01 9.07 -8.61
CA ARG A 98 -11.04 9.53 -7.21
C ARG A 98 -12.35 9.16 -6.51
N ARG A 99 -13.49 9.29 -7.19
CA ARG A 99 -14.80 8.85 -6.66
C ARG A 99 -14.86 7.35 -6.42
N ILE A 100 -14.31 6.54 -7.34
CA ILE A 100 -14.22 5.09 -7.16
C ILE A 100 -13.41 4.74 -5.90
N ILE A 101 -12.22 5.33 -5.74
CA ILE A 101 -11.35 5.10 -4.58
C ILE A 101 -12.06 5.46 -3.27
N ARG A 102 -12.71 6.63 -3.21
CA ARG A 102 -13.49 7.07 -2.03
C ARG A 102 -14.68 6.17 -1.73
N SER A 103 -15.36 5.66 -2.77
CA SER A 103 -16.47 4.72 -2.60
C SER A 103 -16.00 3.43 -1.94
N ILE A 104 -14.86 2.88 -2.39
CA ILE A 104 -14.24 1.69 -1.79
C ILE A 104 -13.86 1.96 -0.32
N LEU A 105 -13.24 3.11 -0.03
CA LEU A 105 -12.91 3.52 1.33
C LEU A 105 -14.15 3.57 2.24
N SER A 106 -15.24 4.16 1.76
CA SER A 106 -16.49 4.26 2.53
C SER A 106 -17.15 2.91 2.78
N LEU A 107 -17.06 1.97 1.83
CA LEU A 107 -17.63 0.63 1.99
C LEU A 107 -16.82 -0.20 2.98
N ALA A 108 -15.51 0.00 3.02
CA ALA A 108 -14.58 -0.70 3.92
C ALA A 108 -14.58 -0.16 5.36
N ALA A 109 -15.19 1.01 5.60
CA ALA A 109 -15.32 1.63 6.91
C ALA A 109 -16.62 1.23 7.66
N LYS A 110 -17.50 0.45 7.02
CA LYS A 110 -18.68 -0.16 7.62
C LYS A 110 -18.39 -1.59 8.02
#